data_AF-A0A327T011-F1
#
_entry.id   AF-A0A327T011-F1
#
_cell.length_a   1.000
_cell.length_b   1.000
_cell.length_c   1.000
_cell.angle_alpha   90.00
_cell.angle_beta   90.00
_cell.angle_gamma   90.00
#
_symmetry.space_group_name_H-M   'P 1'
#
loop_
_entity.id
_entity.type
_entity.pdbx_description
1 polymer ?
#
loop_
_entity_poly.entity_id
_entity_poly.type
_entity_poly.pdbx_seq_one_letter_code
_entity_poly.pdbx_strand_id
1 'polypeptide(L)'
;MKNLILGAAILAFAGVSTVKANDIKTPVTIVMQQDSTTKTPVKIEELPDAVKATLSSDKYKDWAPIAAFKITDASKAEYYQVDAKKGEETASLKIGKDGVVVQ
;
A
#
# COMPACT_ATOMS: atom_id res chain seq x y z
N MET A 1 -9.18 46.34 -61.89
CA MET A 1 -9.45 47.64 -61.25
C MET A 1 -9.55 47.41 -59.75
N LYS A 2 -8.73 48.13 -58.97
CA LYS A 2 -9.08 48.86 -57.72
C LYS A 2 -10.06 48.13 -56.78
N ASN A 3 -9.73 47.75 -55.54
CA ASN A 3 -9.59 48.63 -54.37
C ASN A 3 -8.99 47.79 -53.20
N LEU A 4 -7.89 48.20 -52.54
CA LEU A 4 -7.86 48.89 -51.23
C LEU A 4 -8.62 48.11 -50.13
N ILE A 5 -8.02 47.68 -49.01
CA ILE A 5 -7.58 48.44 -47.82
C ILE A 5 -6.91 47.36 -46.92
N LEU A 6 -5.61 47.29 -46.62
CA LEU A 6 -4.78 48.15 -45.77
C LEU A 6 -5.45 48.70 -44.51
N GLY A 7 -5.51 47.86 -43.46
CA GLY A 7 -5.55 48.32 -42.08
C GLY A 7 -6.88 48.13 -41.36
N ALA A 8 -6.87 47.30 -40.31
CA ALA A 8 -7.59 47.58 -39.07
C ALA A 8 -7.02 46.65 -37.98
N ALA A 9 -6.44 47.28 -36.97
CA ALA A 9 -5.94 46.66 -35.77
C ALA A 9 -7.02 45.78 -35.12
N ILE A 10 -6.72 44.51 -34.87
CA ILE A 10 -7.52 43.71 -33.94
C ILE A 10 -6.98 44.01 -32.55
N LEU A 11 -7.59 45.05 -31.98
CA LEU A 11 -8.08 45.16 -30.62
C LEU A 11 -7.35 44.30 -29.59
N ALA A 12 -6.69 45.02 -28.68
CA ALA A 12 -6.21 44.56 -27.39
C ALA A 12 -7.03 43.38 -26.84
N PHE A 13 -6.35 42.28 -26.56
CA PHE A 13 -6.86 41.24 -25.68
C PHE A 13 -7.13 41.88 -24.31
N ALA A 14 -8.36 42.39 -24.14
CA ALA A 14 -8.89 42.74 -22.84
C ALA A 14 -8.82 41.48 -21.98
N GLY A 15 -8.01 41.59 -20.94
CA GLY A 15 -7.68 40.49 -20.07
C GLY A 15 -8.89 39.93 -19.34
N VAL A 16 -8.60 38.77 -18.75
CA VAL A 16 -9.36 38.12 -17.69
C VAL A 16 -10.62 37.41 -18.17
N SER A 17 -10.43 36.26 -18.82
CA SER A 17 -11.26 35.13 -18.46
C SER A 17 -11.04 34.89 -16.96
N THR A 18 -11.96 35.36 -16.12
CA THR A 18 -12.05 34.87 -14.75
C THR A 18 -12.42 33.41 -14.87
N VAL A 19 -11.41 32.54 -14.93
CA VAL A 19 -11.61 31.15 -14.56
C VAL A 19 -12.09 31.22 -13.12
N LYS A 20 -13.39 31.02 -12.90
CA LYS A 20 -13.83 30.48 -11.62
C LYS A 20 -13.24 29.09 -11.57
N ALA A 21 -11.96 29.01 -11.18
CA ALA A 21 -11.49 27.89 -10.42
C ALA A 21 -12.45 27.86 -9.23
N ASN A 22 -13.50 27.05 -9.35
CA ASN A 22 -13.93 26.31 -8.20
C ASN A 22 -12.63 25.67 -7.74
N ASP A 23 -12.06 26.24 -6.69
CA ASP A 23 -11.15 25.58 -5.79
C ASP A 23 -11.95 24.36 -5.33
N ILE A 24 -11.96 23.33 -6.18
CA ILE A 24 -12.20 21.98 -5.78
C ILE A 24 -10.94 21.70 -4.98
N LYS A 25 -10.95 22.20 -3.74
CA LYS A 25 -10.35 21.60 -2.57
C LYS A 25 -11.01 20.23 -2.40
N THR A 26 -10.90 19.38 -3.41
CA THR A 26 -10.57 18.01 -3.12
C THR A 26 -9.17 18.13 -2.55
N PRO A 27 -8.97 18.01 -1.23
CA PRO A 27 -7.72 17.42 -0.84
C PRO A 27 -7.61 16.19 -1.74
N VAL A 28 -6.57 16.14 -2.57
CA VAL A 28 -6.02 14.85 -2.96
C VAL A 28 -5.54 14.28 -1.62
N THR A 29 -6.51 13.79 -0.85
CA THR A 29 -6.33 12.70 0.05
C THR A 29 -5.78 11.67 -0.90
N ILE A 30 -4.45 11.57 -0.86
CA ILE A 30 -3.76 10.32 -1.02
C ILE A 30 -4.41 9.43 0.03
N VAL A 31 -5.63 8.94 -0.25
CA VAL A 31 -5.97 7.58 0.07
C VAL A 31 -4.93 6.86 -0.76
N MET A 32 -3.76 6.65 -0.13
CA MET A 32 -3.19 5.33 -0.12
C MET A 32 -4.43 4.47 0.08
N GLN A 33 -4.90 3.89 -1.02
CA GLN A 33 -5.81 2.78 -0.99
C GLN A 33 -4.95 1.77 -0.25
N GLN A 34 -4.95 1.90 1.08
CA GLN A 34 -4.40 0.95 1.99
C GLN A 34 -5.34 -0.18 1.70
N ASP A 35 -4.91 -1.05 0.79
CA ASP A 35 -5.44 -2.39 0.63
C ASP A 35 -5.89 -2.77 2.02
N SER A 36 -7.19 -3.05 2.18
CA SER A 36 -7.87 -3.04 3.48
C SER A 36 -7.31 -4.10 4.46
N THR A 37 -6.25 -4.76 4.01
CA THR A 37 -5.14 -5.43 4.67
C THR A 37 -4.27 -4.49 5.54
N THR A 38 -4.64 -4.31 6.81
CA THR A 38 -3.75 -3.65 7.80
C THR A 38 -2.59 -4.58 8.14
N LYS A 39 -1.37 -4.23 7.73
CA LYS A 39 -0.14 -4.97 8.10
C LYS A 39 0.53 -4.28 9.28
N THR A 40 0.39 -4.87 10.45
CA THR A 40 1.05 -4.44 11.68
C THR A 40 2.31 -5.28 11.88
N PRO A 41 3.52 -4.73 11.80
CA PRO A 41 4.73 -5.45 12.16
C PRO A 41 4.66 -5.83 13.64
N VAL A 42 4.85 -7.10 13.93
CA VAL A 42 4.87 -7.65 15.29
C VAL A 42 6.22 -8.29 15.55
N LYS A 43 6.69 -8.22 16.79
CA LYS A 43 7.92 -8.93 17.16
C LYS A 43 7.66 -10.43 17.23
N ILE A 44 8.69 -11.21 16.98
CA ILE A 44 8.64 -12.68 17.16
C ILE A 44 8.24 -13.06 18.59
N GLU A 45 8.53 -12.20 19.57
CA GLU A 45 8.10 -12.35 20.97
C GLU A 45 6.60 -12.12 21.18
N GLU A 46 5.97 -11.26 20.37
CA GLU A 46 4.52 -10.99 20.39
C GLU A 46 3.74 -11.96 19.52
N LEU A 47 4.43 -12.89 18.85
CA LEU A 47 3.75 -13.96 18.14
C LEU A 47 3.06 -14.91 19.13
N PRO A 48 1.85 -15.37 18.83
CA PRO A 48 1.17 -16.40 19.61
C PRO A 48 2.05 -17.64 19.77
N ASP A 49 1.93 -18.34 20.90
CA ASP A 49 2.68 -19.59 21.15
C ASP A 49 2.44 -20.64 20.07
N ALA A 50 1.25 -20.65 19.48
CA ALA A 50 0.92 -21.51 18.35
C ALA A 50 1.78 -21.20 17.10
N VAL A 51 2.03 -19.91 16.82
CA VAL A 51 2.90 -19.48 15.70
C VAL A 51 4.36 -19.79 16.00
N LYS A 52 4.82 -19.54 17.25
CA LYS A 52 6.18 -19.88 17.70
C LYS A 52 6.44 -21.38 17.67
N ALA A 53 5.45 -22.21 18.02
CA ALA A 53 5.54 -23.67 17.94
C ALA A 53 5.70 -24.13 16.48
N THR A 54 4.96 -23.51 15.56
CA THR A 54 5.08 -23.79 14.13
C THR A 54 6.43 -23.37 13.55
N LEU A 55 6.95 -22.21 13.96
CA LEU A 55 8.31 -21.76 13.61
C LEU A 55 9.41 -22.65 14.19
N SER A 56 9.19 -23.18 15.41
CA SER A 56 10.09 -24.11 16.08
C SER A 56 9.94 -25.54 15.57
N SER A 57 9.01 -25.78 14.65
CA SER A 57 8.75 -27.10 14.08
C SER A 57 9.93 -27.54 13.20
N ASP A 58 10.17 -28.85 13.08
CA ASP A 58 11.31 -29.40 12.34
C ASP A 58 11.44 -28.90 10.89
N LYS A 59 10.33 -28.43 10.31
CA LYS A 59 10.27 -27.88 8.95
C LYS A 59 10.88 -26.47 8.84
N TYR A 60 10.81 -25.69 9.91
CA TYR A 60 11.18 -24.27 9.95
C TYR A 60 12.28 -23.95 10.97
N LYS A 61 12.74 -24.92 11.78
CA LYS A 61 13.86 -24.74 12.72
C LYS A 61 15.17 -24.28 12.08
N ASP A 62 15.40 -24.62 10.81
CA ASP A 62 16.57 -24.15 10.05
C ASP A 62 16.35 -22.77 9.42
N TRP A 63 15.12 -22.26 9.48
CA TRP A 63 14.73 -20.97 8.94
C TRP A 63 14.77 -19.93 10.07
N ALA A 64 15.65 -18.96 9.95
CA ALA A 64 15.72 -17.86 10.91
C ALA A 64 14.58 -16.86 10.63
N PRO A 65 13.59 -16.69 11.54
CA PRO A 65 12.58 -15.67 11.35
C PRO A 65 13.24 -14.28 11.34
N ILE A 66 13.06 -13.56 10.23
CA ILE A 66 13.61 -12.23 10.00
C ILE A 66 12.57 -11.14 10.28
N ALA A 67 11.30 -11.43 10.05
CA ALA A 67 10.22 -10.49 10.27
C ALA A 67 8.91 -11.21 10.53
N ALA A 68 8.03 -10.56 11.29
CA ALA A 68 6.68 -11.03 11.52
C ALA A 68 5.69 -9.87 11.40
N PHE A 69 4.56 -10.14 10.77
CA PHE A 69 3.55 -9.16 10.42
C PHE A 69 2.18 -9.74 10.75
N LYS A 70 1.45 -9.09 11.65
CA LYS A 70 0.02 -9.33 11.81
C LYS A 70 -0.69 -8.64 10.65
N ILE A 71 -1.38 -9.41 9.83
CA ILE A 71 -2.15 -8.94 8.69
C ILE A 71 -3.63 -9.12 9.00
N THR A 72 -4.38 -8.02 8.93
CA THR A 72 -5.83 -8.02 9.07
C THR A 72 -6.43 -7.72 7.71
N ASP A 73 -6.95 -8.74 7.03
CA ASP A 73 -7.52 -8.59 5.70
C ASP A 73 -8.82 -7.79 5.69
N ALA A 74 -9.24 -7.36 4.49
CA ALA A 74 -10.49 -6.63 4.27
C ALA A 74 -11.73 -7.32 4.88
N SER A 75 -11.72 -8.66 4.88
CA SER A 75 -12.76 -9.53 5.45
C SER A 75 -12.70 -9.62 6.99
N LYS A 76 -11.89 -8.80 7.66
CA LYS A 76 -11.56 -8.88 9.10
C LYS A 76 -10.88 -10.20 9.50
N ALA A 77 -10.31 -10.91 8.55
CA ALA A 77 -9.54 -12.11 8.82
C ALA A 77 -8.14 -11.70 9.28
N GLU A 78 -7.80 -12.03 10.52
CA GLU A 78 -6.47 -11.79 11.08
C GLU A 78 -5.59 -13.03 10.92
N TYR A 79 -4.45 -12.86 10.27
CA TYR A 79 -3.39 -13.87 10.13
C TYR A 79 -2.03 -13.24 10.40
N TYR A 80 -1.04 -14.07 10.69
CA TYR A 80 0.33 -13.69 10.92
C TYR A 80 1.17 -14.14 9.75
N GLN A 81 1.79 -13.22 9.04
CA GLN A 81 2.82 -13.53 8.06
C GLN A 81 4.18 -13.46 8.74
N VAL A 82 4.92 -14.58 8.75
CA VAL A 82 6.28 -14.63 9.28
C VAL A 82 7.23 -14.90 8.14
N ASP A 83 8.10 -13.95 7.88
CA ASP A 83 9.18 -14.10 6.92
C ASP A 83 10.39 -14.72 7.63
N ALA A 84 10.90 -15.80 7.06
CA ALA A 84 12.05 -16.52 7.57
C ALA A 84 13.08 -16.71 6.45
N LYS A 85 14.36 -16.76 6.83
CA LYS A 85 15.48 -16.88 5.91
C LYS A 85 16.29 -18.13 6.22
N LYS A 86 16.58 -18.94 5.19
CA LYS A 86 17.42 -20.13 5.26
C LYS A 86 18.51 -20.02 4.20
N GLY A 87 19.73 -19.66 4.62
CA GLY A 87 20.84 -19.39 3.69
C GLY A 87 20.53 -18.17 2.81
N GLU A 88 20.42 -18.39 1.50
CA GLU A 88 19.98 -17.37 0.52
C GLU A 88 18.47 -17.38 0.27
N GLU A 89 17.76 -18.42 0.69
CA GLU A 89 16.32 -18.55 0.47
C GLU A 89 15.53 -17.78 1.54
N THR A 90 14.49 -17.08 1.10
CA THR A 90 13.55 -16.38 1.99
C THR A 90 12.16 -16.93 1.75
N ALA A 91 11.45 -17.29 2.81
CA ALA A 91 10.09 -17.82 2.76
C ALA A 91 9.18 -17.02 3.67
N SER A 92 7.99 -16.73 3.13
CA SER A 92 6.92 -16.07 3.84
C SER A 92 5.89 -17.09 4.26
N LEU A 93 5.78 -17.36 5.56
CA LEU A 93 4.79 -18.26 6.11
C LEU A 93 3.56 -17.48 6.56
N LYS A 94 2.41 -17.76 5.98
CA LYS A 94 1.12 -17.28 6.50
C LYS A 94 0.60 -18.26 7.52
N ILE A 95 0.40 -17.80 8.74
CA ILE A 95 0.03 -18.60 9.90
C ILE A 95 -1.23 -17.97 10.49
N GLY A 96 -2.31 -18.74 10.61
CA GLY A 96 -3.51 -18.30 11.30
C GLY A 96 -3.23 -18.06 12.78
N LYS A 97 -4.13 -17.32 13.44
CA LYS A 97 -4.15 -17.13 14.90
C LYS A 97 -4.11 -18.44 15.70
N ASP A 98 -4.59 -19.54 15.11
CA ASP A 98 -4.59 -20.89 15.69
C ASP A 98 -3.24 -21.63 15.52
N GLY A 99 -2.21 -20.99 14.94
CA GLY A 99 -0.91 -21.61 14.65
C GLY A 99 -0.86 -22.47 13.38
N VAL A 100 -1.99 -22.59 12.68
CA VAL A 100 -2.09 -23.34 11.44
C VAL A 100 -1.45 -22.55 10.30
N VAL A 101 -0.46 -23.14 9.63
CA VAL A 101 0.10 -22.57 8.40
C VAL A 101 -0.95 -22.66 7.30
N VAL A 102 -1.37 -21.51 6.79
CA VAL A 102 -2.36 -21.36 5.69
C VAL A 102 -1.67 -20.95 4.38
N GLN A 103 -0.41 -21.37 4.21
CA GLN A 103 0.49 -21.00 3.09
C GLN A 103 -0.20 -21.10 1.72
#